data_AF-A0AAN6EF45-F1
#
_entry.id   AF-A0AAN6EF45-F1
#
_cell.length_a   1.000
_cell.length_b   1.000
_cell.length_c   1.000
_cell.angle_alpha   90.00
_cell.angle_beta   90.00
_cell.angle_gamma   90.00
#
_symmetry.space_group_name_H-M   'P 1'
#
loop_
_entity.id
_entity.type
_entity.pdbx_description
1 polymer ?
#
loop_
_entity_poly.entity_id
_entity_poly.type
_entity_poly.pdbx_seq_one_letter_code
_entity_poly.pdbx_strand_id
1 'polypeptide(L)'
;METGITTYKKSEFVETETGNKVSRSARISGGNNIVLGGKTIVHPKCTIRGDLRRSGQGHQASVLIGRFCSLGPSCVIRPPYKTYKGVFSYYPLKIGDHVEIGSNTIIEAA
;
A
#
# COMPACT_ATOMS: atom_id res chain seq x y z
N MET A 1 7.59 -17.38 -13.28
CA MET A 1 7.72 -16.11 -14.02
C MET A 1 8.93 -15.41 -13.44
N GLU A 2 10.02 -15.31 -14.19
CA GLU A 2 11.20 -14.55 -13.75
C GLU A 2 10.87 -13.07 -13.82
N THR A 3 10.81 -12.41 -12.66
CA THR A 3 10.72 -10.95 -12.60
C THR A 3 12.03 -10.38 -13.13
N GLY A 4 12.00 -9.70 -14.27
CA GLY A 4 13.19 -9.10 -14.86
C GLY A 4 13.90 -8.15 -13.90
N ILE A 5 15.23 -8.02 -14.05
CA ILE A 5 16.04 -7.11 -13.23
C ILE A 5 15.53 -5.68 -13.45
N THR A 6 14.85 -5.13 -12.45
CA THR A 6 14.35 -3.76 -12.49
C THR A 6 15.34 -2.86 -11.78
N THR A 7 16.02 -2.00 -12.53
CA THR A 7 16.93 -0.99 -11.98
C THR A 7 16.13 0.22 -11.50
N TYR A 8 16.56 0.83 -10.41
CA TYR A 8 15.95 2.05 -9.88
C TYR A 8 17.03 3.09 -9.60
N LYS A 9 16.71 4.37 -9.83
CA LYS A 9 17.60 5.47 -9.44
C LYS A 9 17.42 5.74 -7.95
N LYS A 10 18.49 5.62 -7.17
CA LYS A 10 18.48 5.89 -5.72
C LYS A 10 17.96 7.28 -5.36
N SER A 11 18.12 8.28 -6.24
CA SER A 11 17.62 9.65 -6.04
C SER A 11 16.09 9.76 -6.08
N GLU A 12 15.40 8.84 -6.75
CA GLU A 12 13.94 8.87 -6.94
C GLU A 12 13.19 8.09 -5.86
N PHE A 13 13.91 7.37 -5.00
CA PHE A 13 13.34 6.52 -3.96
C PHE A 13 13.85 6.92 -2.58
N VAL A 14 13.00 6.74 -1.59
CA VAL A 14 13.32 6.80 -0.17
C VAL A 14 13.47 5.37 0.32
N GLU A 15 14.61 5.08 0.92
CA GLU A 15 14.86 3.78 1.55
C GLU A 15 14.64 3.90 3.06
N THR A 16 13.83 3.00 3.64
CA THR A 16 13.63 2.91 5.09
C THR A 16 14.62 1.95 5.72
N GLU A 17 14.80 2.02 7.04
CA GLU A 17 15.68 1.10 7.81
C GLU A 17 15.30 -0.37 7.60
N THR A 18 14.01 -0.64 7.43
CA THR A 18 13.46 -1.99 7.14
C THR A 18 13.61 -2.42 5.68
N GLY A 19 14.32 -1.64 4.85
CA GLY A 19 14.63 -1.94 3.46
C GLY A 19 13.49 -1.69 2.47
N ASN A 20 12.43 -0.97 2.87
CA ASN A 20 11.39 -0.56 1.93
C ASN A 20 11.91 0.53 1.01
N LYS A 21 11.54 0.48 -0.27
CA LYS A 21 11.91 1.46 -1.29
C LYS A 21 10.66 2.14 -1.77
N VAL A 22 10.50 3.40 -1.42
CA VAL A 22 9.29 4.16 -1.69
C VAL A 22 9.58 5.27 -2.68
N SER A 23 8.96 5.27 -3.86
CA SER A 23 9.16 6.34 -4.82
C SER A 23 8.73 7.69 -4.25
N ARG A 24 9.53 8.73 -4.46
CA ARG A 24 9.19 10.11 -4.09
C ARG A 24 7.97 10.66 -4.83
N SER A 25 7.63 10.07 -5.98
CA SER A 25 6.44 10.42 -6.75
C SER A 25 5.18 9.66 -6.33
N ALA A 26 5.30 8.70 -5.41
CA ALA A 26 4.14 7.99 -4.87
C ALA A 26 3.34 8.92 -3.93
N ARG A 27 2.02 8.77 -3.93
CA ARG A 27 1.11 9.55 -3.09
C ARG A 27 0.67 8.71 -1.91
N ILE A 28 1.13 9.08 -0.72
CA ILE A 28 0.84 8.39 0.53
C ILE A 28 -0.05 9.29 1.38
N SER A 29 -1.25 8.82 1.73
CA SER A 29 -2.19 9.54 2.58
C SER A 29 -2.40 8.76 3.88
N GLY A 30 -2.40 9.42 5.03
CA GLY A 30 -2.54 8.75 6.33
C GLY A 30 -1.38 7.81 6.67
N GLY A 31 -0.13 8.26 6.51
CA GLY A 31 1.08 7.44 6.74
C GLY A 31 1.13 6.74 8.10
N ASN A 32 0.59 7.36 9.15
CA ASN A 32 0.48 6.75 10.49
C ASN A 32 -0.39 5.49 10.54
N ASN A 33 -1.24 5.28 9.54
CA ASN A 33 -2.16 4.15 9.43
C ASN A 33 -1.72 3.14 8.36
N ILE A 34 -0.48 3.27 7.84
CA ILE A 34 0.07 2.39 6.81
C ILE A 34 1.24 1.63 7.42
N VAL A 35 1.21 0.31 7.30
CA VAL A 35 2.30 -0.56 7.74
C VAL A 35 2.92 -1.23 6.53
N LEU A 36 4.24 -1.09 6.39
CA LEU A 36 5.05 -1.78 5.38
C LEU A 36 5.93 -2.82 6.07
N GLY A 37 5.72 -4.10 5.75
CA GLY A 37 6.37 -5.22 6.43
C GLY A 37 7.89 -5.29 6.28
N GLY A 38 8.47 -4.56 5.32
CA GLY A 38 9.91 -4.56 5.03
C GLY A 38 10.23 -5.10 3.65
N LYS A 39 11.34 -4.64 3.06
CA LYS A 39 11.79 -5.02 1.71
C LYS A 39 10.70 -4.87 0.63
N THR A 40 9.75 -3.94 0.84
CA THR A 40 8.65 -3.67 -0.10
C THR A 40 9.03 -2.52 -1.03
N ILE A 41 8.66 -2.63 -2.31
CA ILE A 41 8.93 -1.63 -3.34
C ILE A 41 7.62 -0.95 -3.73
N VAL A 42 7.58 0.37 -3.60
CA VAL A 42 6.46 1.22 -4.05
C VAL A 42 6.91 1.99 -5.27
N HIS A 43 6.40 1.61 -6.44
CA HIS A 43 6.77 2.25 -7.71
C HIS A 43 6.19 3.67 -7.85
N PRO A 44 6.70 4.45 -8.82
CA PRO A 44 6.20 5.78 -9.14
C PRO A 44 4.68 5.83 -9.37
N LYS A 45 4.08 6.96 -8.99
CA LYS A 45 2.64 7.24 -9.16
C LYS A 45 1.68 6.30 -8.43
N CYS A 46 2.16 5.35 -7.63
CA CYS A 46 1.28 4.58 -6.76
C CYS A 46 0.61 5.48 -5.73
N THR A 47 -0.66 5.21 -5.44
CA THR A 47 -1.44 5.90 -4.42
C THR A 47 -1.81 4.92 -3.32
N ILE A 48 -1.43 5.22 -2.07
CA ILE A 48 -1.78 4.42 -0.90
C ILE A 48 -2.63 5.26 0.04
N ARG A 49 -3.88 4.85 0.26
CA ARG A 49 -4.87 5.56 1.07
C ARG A 49 -5.03 4.96 2.46
N GLY A 50 -4.13 5.29 3.37
CA GLY A 50 -4.27 5.00 4.80
C GLY A 50 -5.20 5.97 5.55
N ASP A 51 -5.68 7.02 4.90
CA ASP A 51 -6.64 7.97 5.44
C ASP A 51 -8.07 7.40 5.52
N LEU A 52 -8.38 6.39 4.71
CA LEU A 52 -9.68 5.72 4.66
C LEU A 52 -9.81 4.66 5.76
N ARG A 53 -10.25 5.07 6.94
CA ARG A 53 -10.38 4.20 8.11
C ARG A 53 -11.81 4.04 8.60
N ARG A 54 -12.06 3.00 9.39
CA ARG A 54 -13.34 2.81 10.08
C ARG A 54 -13.62 3.99 11.01
N SER A 55 -14.84 4.52 10.94
CA SER A 55 -15.42 5.44 11.91
C SER A 55 -15.76 4.66 13.19
N GLY A 56 -14.86 4.65 14.18
CA GLY A 56 -15.08 3.98 15.47
C GLY A 56 -13.81 3.87 16.33
N GLN A 57 -13.96 3.42 17.58
CA GLN A 57 -12.83 3.19 18.48
C GLN A 57 -12.07 1.92 18.09
N GLY A 58 -10.92 2.10 17.45
CA GLY A 58 -9.98 1.03 17.12
C GLY A 58 -8.78 1.60 16.38
N HIS A 59 -7.61 1.55 17.02
CA HIS A 59 -6.35 2.04 16.44
C HIS A 59 -5.72 0.98 15.52
N GLN A 60 -6.47 0.52 14.52
CA GLN A 60 -5.95 -0.41 13.52
C GLN A 60 -5.50 0.33 12.27
N ALA A 61 -4.33 -0.08 11.76
CA ALA A 61 -3.82 0.37 10.48
C ALA A 61 -4.86 0.11 9.38
N SER A 62 -5.05 1.08 8.50
CA SER A 62 -6.01 0.98 7.39
C SER A 62 -5.46 0.16 6.24
N VAL A 63 -4.14 0.17 6.06
CA VAL A 63 -3.43 -0.61 5.05
C VAL A 63 -2.25 -1.31 5.70
N LEU A 64 -2.23 -2.64 5.62
CA LEU A 64 -1.12 -3.47 6.04
C LEU A 64 -0.56 -4.17 4.82
N ILE A 65 0.69 -3.92 4.49
CA ILE A 65 1.42 -4.59 3.41
C ILE A 65 2.48 -5.47 4.04
N GLY A 66 2.53 -6.74 3.63
CA GLY A 66 3.52 -7.70 4.09
C GLY A 66 4.94 -7.39 3.64
N ARG A 67 5.80 -8.40 3.74
CA ARG A 67 7.21 -8.34 3.35
C ARG A 67 7.39 -8.71 1.88
N PHE A 68 8.47 -8.22 1.27
CA PHE A 68 8.87 -8.58 -0.09
C PHE A 68 7.77 -8.33 -1.14
N CYS A 69 6.97 -7.28 -0.94
CA CYS A 69 5.92 -6.92 -1.88
C CYS A 69 6.45 -5.96 -2.96
N SER A 70 5.89 -6.05 -4.16
CA SER A 70 6.17 -5.12 -5.26
C SER A 70 4.88 -4.48 -5.74
N LEU A 71 4.78 -3.15 -5.62
CA LEU A 71 3.61 -2.38 -6.04
C LEU A 71 3.88 -1.73 -7.39
N GLY A 72 3.35 -2.29 -8.48
CA GLY A 72 3.60 -1.81 -9.83
C GLY A 72 3.18 -0.35 -10.08
N PRO A 73 3.74 0.34 -11.09
CA PRO A 73 3.49 1.77 -11.32
C PRO A 73 2.00 2.14 -11.44
N SER A 74 1.62 3.31 -10.94
CA SER A 74 0.24 3.82 -10.98
C SER A 74 -0.80 2.93 -10.29
N CYS A 75 -0.38 2.06 -9.36
CA CYS A 75 -1.29 1.26 -8.56
C CYS A 75 -2.10 2.13 -7.58
N VAL A 76 -3.32 1.72 -7.26
CA VAL A 76 -4.15 2.39 -6.24
C VAL A 76 -4.52 1.37 -5.17
N ILE A 77 -3.98 1.60 -3.97
CA ILE A 77 -4.27 0.81 -2.78
C ILE A 77 -5.25 1.63 -1.94
N ARG A 78 -6.52 1.20 -1.92
CA ARG A 78 -7.56 1.84 -1.14
C ARG A 78 -8.32 0.82 -0.29
N PRO A 79 -8.50 1.06 1.02
CA PRO A 79 -9.34 0.24 1.88
C PRO A 79 -10.75 0.09 1.31
N PRO A 80 -11.31 -1.14 1.29
CA PRO A 80 -12.68 -1.36 0.85
C PRO A 80 -13.68 -0.75 1.83
N TYR A 81 -14.84 -0.36 1.33
CA TYR A 81 -15.93 0.18 2.14
C TYR A 81 -17.16 -0.71 2.08
N LYS A 82 -17.93 -0.70 3.15
CA LYS A 82 -19.25 -1.34 3.19
C LYS A 82 -20.19 -0.50 4.02
N THR A 83 -21.41 -0.34 3.52
CA THR A 83 -22.51 0.27 4.28
C THR A 83 -23.30 -0.85 4.96
N TYR A 84 -23.38 -0.82 6.29
CA TYR A 84 -24.14 -1.79 7.06
C TYR A 84 -25.12 -1.06 7.98
N LYS A 85 -26.41 -1.40 7.90
CA LYS A 85 -27.50 -0.77 8.68
C LYS A 85 -27.46 0.78 8.66
N GLY A 86 -27.16 1.35 7.49
CA GLY A 86 -27.08 2.82 7.30
C GLY A 86 -25.76 3.47 7.75
N VAL A 87 -24.82 2.70 8.30
CA VAL A 87 -23.50 3.19 8.72
C VAL A 87 -22.46 2.86 7.65
N PHE A 88 -21.84 3.89 7.08
CA PHE A 88 -20.71 3.75 6.16
C PHE A 88 -19.41 3.51 6.93
N SER A 89 -18.64 2.49 6.54
CA SER A 89 -17.38 2.15 7.20
C SER A 89 -16.36 1.56 6.22
N TYR A 90 -15.10 1.98 6.37
CA TYR A 90 -13.96 1.33 5.74
C TYR A 90 -13.47 0.13 6.56
N TYR A 91 -12.95 -0.88 5.87
CA TYR A 91 -12.36 -2.07 6.45
C TYR A 91 -10.86 -2.08 6.16
N PRO A 92 -10.03 -2.56 7.10
CA PRO A 92 -8.59 -2.60 6.90
C PRO A 92 -8.25 -3.52 5.74
N LEU A 93 -7.36 -3.07 4.86
CA LEU A 93 -6.82 -3.86 3.76
C LEU A 93 -5.52 -4.53 4.22
N LYS A 94 -5.43 -5.86 4.05
CA LYS A 94 -4.22 -6.63 4.35
C LYS A 94 -3.71 -7.32 3.09
N ILE A 95 -2.47 -7.01 2.73
CA ILE A 95 -1.70 -7.66 1.66
C ILE A 95 -0.69 -8.60 2.34
N GLY A 96 -0.61 -9.83 1.85
CA GLY A 96 0.29 -10.86 2.38
C GLY A 96 1.77 -10.59 2.08
N ASP A 97 2.62 -11.56 2.42
CA ASP A 97 4.04 -11.54 2.04
C ASP A 97 4.20 -12.04 0.59
N HIS A 98 5.25 -11.58 -0.12
CA HIS A 98 5.57 -11.98 -1.49
C HIS A 98 4.47 -11.68 -2.53
N VAL A 99 3.75 -10.58 -2.35
CA VAL A 99 2.71 -10.17 -3.29
C VAL A 99 3.28 -9.22 -4.33
N GLU A 100 3.06 -9.55 -5.60
CA GLU A 100 3.33 -8.68 -6.74
C GLU A 100 2.03 -8.11 -7.29
N ILE A 101 1.98 -6.79 -7.43
CA ILE A 101 0.81 -6.06 -7.90
C ILE A 101 1.16 -5.43 -9.24
N GLY A 102 0.36 -5.73 -10.26
CA GLY A 102 0.56 -5.20 -11.61
C GLY A 102 0.39 -3.68 -11.69
N SER A 103 0.95 -3.09 -12.75
CA SER A 103 0.76 -1.67 -13.04
C SER A 103 -0.71 -1.32 -13.29
N ASN A 104 -1.11 -0.10 -12.92
CA ASN A 104 -2.49 0.41 -13.06
C ASN A 104 -3.57 -0.45 -12.37
N THR A 105 -3.20 -1.26 -11.38
CA THR A 105 -4.16 -2.08 -10.62
C THR A 105 -4.79 -1.27 -9.49
N ILE A 106 -6.10 -1.46 -9.28
CA ILE A 106 -6.83 -0.92 -8.14
C ILE A 106 -7.13 -2.09 -7.18
N ILE A 107 -6.72 -1.95 -5.93
CA ILE A 107 -6.93 -2.97 -4.90
C ILE A 107 -7.97 -2.47 -3.91
N GLU A 108 -9.05 -3.24 -3.81
CA GLU A 108 -10.19 -3.05 -2.92
C GLU A 108 -10.68 -4.42 -2.39
N ALA A 109 -9.78 -5.16 -1.73
CA ALA A 109 -10.12 -6.47 -1.18
C ALA A 109 -10.16 -6.43 0.36
N ALA A 110 -11.14 -7.09 0.99
CA ALA A 110 -11.27 -7.26 2.44
C ALA A 110 -11.05 -8.73 2.80
#